data_AF-A0A8T3XJ58-F1
#
_entry.id   AF-A0A8T3XJ58-F1
#
_cell.length_a   1.000
_cell.length_b   1.000
_cell.length_c   1.000
_cell.angle_alpha   90.00
_cell.angle_beta   90.00
_cell.angle_gamma   90.00
#
_symmetry.space_group_name_H-M   'P 1'
#
loop_
_entity.id
_entity.type
_entity.pdbx_description
1 polymer ?
#
loop_
_entity_poly.entity_id
_entity_poly.type
_entity_poly.pdbx_seq_one_letter_code
_entity_poly.pdbx_strand_id
1 'polypeptide(L)'
;MEFILKVFRVFVLLITIIISLSSVNAYDLSEYPSPFIKNGKFDGVLVVGDTAPAEEVIALSDIIASLQFLVLDRMAKDNVGIDSLYEGQTRTYSFGNIYYEVTLSFVNTETAQFIINGMTTKILLPNEFERLPDGKILTLVGIKNDNGLYAILAFSDRELDAKDILIEVGTAKLASEVENIQKVNSILVGHACNNPLVAVVSGRTDCKGGYEKNVGLIETYEMPNGKVSLVVTGYSTKDTLNAANVLSYFQDYKNNLKGEKVKVMKKGGKLIVEQYFSDDTKKSYKKEYNNNFGGSIIIFLILVIMLIILIFITKKKTKAKK
;
A
#
# COMPACT_ATOMS: atom_id res chain seq x y z
N MET A 1 22.43 34.74 34.39
CA MET A 1 22.67 33.74 33.34
C MET A 1 21.62 32.63 33.39
N GLU A 2 21.33 32.06 34.57
CA GLU A 2 20.28 31.02 34.71
C GLU A 2 18.90 31.39 34.17
N PHE A 3 18.40 32.61 34.39
CA PHE A 3 17.07 33.02 33.91
C PHE A 3 16.96 32.98 32.38
N ILE A 4 18.01 33.40 31.68
CA ILE A 4 18.07 33.38 30.20
C ILE A 4 18.08 31.94 29.70
N LEU A 5 18.80 31.05 30.39
CA LEU A 5 18.83 29.63 30.05
C LEU A 5 17.47 28.95 30.23
N LYS A 6 16.71 29.33 31.27
CA LYS A 6 15.34 28.83 31.50
C LYS A 6 14.37 29.30 30.41
N VAL A 7 14.40 30.58 30.03
CA VAL A 7 13.54 31.12 28.96
C VAL A 7 13.88 30.51 27.61
N PHE A 8 15.17 30.33 27.30
CA PHE A 8 15.62 29.66 26.08
C PHE A 8 15.15 28.20 26.02
N ARG A 9 15.23 27.45 27.13
CA ARG A 9 14.73 26.06 27.19
C ARG A 9 13.22 25.96 26.93
N VAL A 10 12.42 26.87 27.50
CA VAL A 10 10.96 26.91 27.26
C VAL A 10 10.65 27.23 25.80
N PHE A 11 11.40 28.16 25.20
CA PHE A 11 11.22 28.54 23.80
C PHE A 11 11.57 27.42 22.82
N VAL A 12 12.67 26.68 23.05
CA VAL A 12 13.05 25.51 22.25
C VAL A 12 11.97 24.43 22.33
N LEU A 13 11.41 24.17 23.52
CA LEU A 13 10.31 23.22 23.73
C LEU A 13 9.06 23.60 22.92
N LEU A 14 8.72 24.90 22.88
CA LEU A 14 7.56 25.41 22.15
C LEU A 14 7.74 25.31 20.63
N ILE A 15 8.95 25.58 20.12
CA ILE A 15 9.28 25.39 18.69
C ILE A 15 9.20 23.91 18.29
N THR A 16 9.68 22.98 19.13
CA THR A 16 9.57 21.54 18.83
C THR A 16 8.13 21.04 18.77
N ILE A 17 7.22 21.65 19.54
CA ILE A 17 5.77 21.34 19.50
C ILE A 17 5.13 21.91 18.21
N ILE A 18 5.58 23.06 17.73
CA ILE A 18 5.03 23.67 16.51
C ILE A 18 5.49 22.94 15.24
N ILE A 19 6.75 22.47 15.20
CA ILE A 19 7.30 21.74 14.05
C ILE A 19 6.70 20.32 13.91
N SER A 20 6.14 19.76 14.99
CA SER A 20 5.47 18.45 14.96
C SER A 20 4.03 18.49 14.41
N LEU A 21 3.52 19.66 14.02
CA LEU A 21 2.31 19.81 13.18
C LEU A 21 2.63 19.59 11.70
N SER A 22 3.41 18.55 11.38
CA SER A 22 3.55 18.09 10.01
C SER A 22 2.17 17.76 9.47
N SER A 23 1.79 18.44 8.39
CA SER A 23 0.57 18.17 7.63
C SER A 23 0.55 16.70 7.24
N VAL A 24 -0.32 15.95 7.92
CA VAL A 24 -0.67 14.58 7.56
C VAL A 24 -1.35 14.67 6.20
N ASN A 25 -0.60 14.43 5.13
CA ASN A 25 -1.15 14.36 3.78
C ASN A 25 -1.60 12.91 3.61
N ALA A 26 -2.89 12.66 3.49
CA ALA A 26 -3.30 11.27 3.34
C ALA A 26 -2.75 10.70 2.03
N TYR A 27 -2.57 9.39 2.04
CA TYR A 27 -1.80 8.70 1.01
C TYR A 27 -2.52 8.73 -0.34
N ASP A 28 -1.83 9.08 -1.42
CA ASP A 28 -2.44 9.14 -2.75
C ASP A 28 -2.73 7.72 -3.28
N LEU A 29 -3.96 7.47 -3.72
CA LEU A 29 -4.39 6.17 -4.23
C LEU A 29 -3.62 5.73 -5.49
N SER A 30 -2.96 6.63 -6.21
CA SER A 30 -2.12 6.30 -7.37
C SER A 30 -0.85 5.53 -7.00
N GLU A 31 -0.50 5.57 -5.71
CA GLU A 31 0.62 4.83 -5.17
C GLU A 31 0.19 3.43 -4.65
N TYR A 32 -1.10 3.07 -4.66
CA TYR A 32 -1.49 1.68 -4.36
C TYR A 32 -0.81 0.71 -5.34
N PRO A 33 -0.23 -0.42 -4.87
CA PRO A 33 -0.27 -0.99 -3.51
C PRO A 33 0.90 -0.62 -2.58
N SER A 34 1.79 0.32 -2.94
CA SER A 34 3.11 0.44 -2.31
C SER A 34 3.14 0.62 -0.78
N PRO A 35 2.19 1.28 -0.10
CA PRO A 35 2.18 1.34 1.38
C PRO A 35 2.16 -0.02 2.05
N PHE A 36 1.54 -0.98 1.38
CA PHE A 36 1.23 -2.28 1.93
C PHE A 36 2.27 -3.31 1.54
N ILE A 37 3.27 -2.95 0.73
CA ILE A 37 4.30 -3.88 0.25
C ILE A 37 5.67 -3.40 0.71
N LYS A 38 6.31 -4.18 1.60
CA LYS A 38 7.65 -3.92 2.10
C LYS A 38 8.52 -5.15 1.90
N ASN A 39 9.66 -4.99 1.23
CA ASN A 39 10.61 -6.08 0.96
C ASN A 39 9.94 -7.30 0.30
N GLY A 40 9.06 -7.07 -0.68
CA GLY A 40 8.34 -8.14 -1.37
C GLY A 40 7.22 -8.80 -0.55
N LYS A 41 6.96 -8.35 0.68
CA LYS A 41 5.92 -8.91 1.55
C LYS A 41 4.81 -7.92 1.82
N PHE A 42 3.61 -8.44 2.08
CA PHE A 42 2.53 -7.61 2.57
C PHE A 42 2.82 -7.17 4.01
N ASP A 43 2.99 -5.86 4.23
CA ASP A 43 3.22 -5.24 5.54
C ASP A 43 1.93 -4.56 6.00
N GLY A 44 0.96 -5.36 6.47
CA GLY A 44 -0.31 -4.87 6.97
C GLY A 44 -1.25 -5.98 7.45
N VAL A 45 -2.49 -5.61 7.76
CA VAL A 45 -3.59 -6.54 8.06
C VAL A 45 -4.71 -6.40 7.04
N LEU A 46 -5.26 -7.53 6.64
CA LEU A 46 -6.41 -7.63 5.74
C LEU A 46 -7.63 -7.88 6.61
N VAL A 47 -8.60 -6.98 6.60
CA VAL A 47 -9.68 -6.97 7.60
C VAL A 47 -11.03 -7.00 6.93
N VAL A 48 -11.87 -7.92 7.37
CA VAL A 48 -13.30 -7.97 7.05
C VAL A 48 -14.11 -7.84 8.34
N GLY A 49 -15.35 -7.36 8.23
CA GLY A 49 -16.23 -7.21 9.38
C GLY A 49 -16.65 -8.53 10.04
N ASP A 50 -16.86 -8.53 11.36
CA ASP A 50 -17.29 -9.73 12.11
C ASP A 50 -18.65 -10.29 11.63
N THR A 51 -19.49 -9.40 11.10
CA THR A 51 -20.82 -9.73 10.54
C THR A 51 -20.89 -9.44 9.05
N ALA A 52 -19.74 -9.44 8.37
CA ALA A 52 -19.67 -9.16 6.96
C ALA A 52 -20.43 -10.22 6.14
N PRO A 53 -21.25 -9.78 5.16
CA PRO A 53 -21.87 -10.69 4.21
C PRO A 53 -20.81 -11.33 3.31
N ALA A 54 -21.16 -12.47 2.71
CA ALA A 54 -20.24 -13.28 1.92
C ALA A 54 -19.57 -12.51 0.77
N GLU A 55 -20.28 -11.55 0.15
CA GLU A 55 -19.75 -10.72 -0.93
C GLU A 55 -18.57 -9.84 -0.49
N GLU A 56 -18.53 -9.40 0.77
CA GLU A 56 -17.39 -8.64 1.30
C GLU A 56 -16.18 -9.52 1.57
N VAL A 57 -16.39 -10.77 1.97
CA VAL A 57 -15.33 -11.77 2.13
C VAL A 57 -14.73 -12.12 0.76
N ILE A 58 -15.58 -12.26 -0.26
CA ILE A 58 -15.14 -12.44 -1.66
C ILE A 58 -14.36 -11.21 -2.12
N ALA A 59 -14.90 -10.00 -1.89
CA ALA A 59 -14.23 -8.75 -2.23
C ALA A 59 -12.82 -8.63 -1.61
N LEU A 60 -12.65 -9.01 -0.34
CA LEU A 60 -11.33 -9.05 0.29
C LEU A 60 -10.44 -10.12 -0.36
N SER A 61 -10.99 -11.31 -0.65
CA SER A 61 -10.26 -12.40 -1.30
C SER A 61 -9.73 -12.01 -2.69
N ASP A 62 -10.54 -11.29 -3.48
CA ASP A 62 -10.14 -10.78 -4.79
C ASP A 62 -8.99 -9.76 -4.69
N ILE A 63 -8.99 -8.92 -3.65
CA ILE A 63 -7.88 -7.99 -3.38
C ILE A 63 -6.63 -8.78 -3.01
N ILE A 64 -6.75 -9.77 -2.11
CA ILE A 64 -5.64 -10.63 -1.68
C ILE A 64 -5.00 -11.34 -2.87
N ALA A 65 -5.81 -11.94 -3.74
CA ALA A 65 -5.32 -12.60 -4.94
C ALA A 65 -4.59 -11.61 -5.88
N SER A 66 -5.13 -10.39 -6.05
CA SER A 66 -4.47 -9.37 -6.89
C SER A 66 -3.11 -8.92 -6.36
N LEU A 67 -2.95 -8.85 -5.04
CA LEU A 67 -1.67 -8.51 -4.40
C LEU A 67 -0.62 -9.59 -4.66
N GLN A 68 -1.00 -10.84 -4.86
CA GLN A 68 -0.06 -11.90 -5.26
C GLN A 68 0.41 -11.73 -6.71
N PHE A 69 -0.47 -11.31 -7.63
CA PHE A 69 -0.14 -11.10 -9.04
C PHE A 69 0.81 -9.92 -9.30
N LEU A 70 0.84 -8.95 -8.39
CA LEU A 70 1.67 -7.75 -8.45
C LEU A 70 3.17 -8.01 -8.59
N VAL A 71 3.64 -9.17 -8.12
CA VAL A 71 5.04 -9.54 -8.28
C VAL A 71 5.41 -9.80 -9.72
N LEU A 72 4.50 -10.37 -10.51
CA LEU A 72 4.75 -10.71 -11.90
C LEU A 72 5.09 -9.48 -12.75
N ASP A 73 4.38 -8.37 -12.54
CA ASP A 73 4.57 -7.12 -13.30
C ASP A 73 5.89 -6.42 -12.95
N ARG A 74 6.26 -6.36 -11.66
CA ARG A 74 7.57 -5.82 -11.25
C ARG A 74 8.72 -6.66 -11.83
N MET A 75 8.56 -7.97 -11.82
CA MET A 75 9.59 -8.90 -12.28
C MET A 75 9.74 -8.89 -13.81
N ALA A 76 8.66 -8.69 -14.57
CA ALA A 76 8.75 -8.49 -16.02
C ALA A 76 9.66 -7.31 -16.40
N LYS A 77 9.70 -6.25 -15.58
CA LYS A 77 10.58 -5.09 -15.80
C LYS A 77 12.07 -5.39 -15.57
N ASP A 78 12.38 -6.41 -14.76
CA ASP A 78 13.73 -6.81 -14.38
C ASP A 78 14.29 -7.93 -15.28
N ASN A 79 13.70 -8.16 -16.47
CA ASN A 79 13.97 -9.34 -17.31
C ASN A 79 13.84 -10.63 -16.49
N VAL A 80 12.72 -10.81 -15.80
CA VAL A 80 12.42 -12.07 -15.10
C VAL A 80 11.16 -12.66 -15.74
N GLY A 81 11.28 -13.87 -16.25
CA GLY A 81 10.14 -14.66 -16.72
C GLY A 81 9.61 -15.53 -15.60
N ILE A 82 8.34 -15.39 -15.24
CA ILE A 82 7.69 -16.22 -14.24
C ILE A 82 6.51 -16.90 -14.90
N ASP A 83 6.37 -18.19 -14.66
CA ASP A 83 5.24 -18.96 -15.17
C ASP A 83 4.91 -20.11 -14.21
N SER A 84 3.72 -20.67 -14.40
CA SER A 84 3.32 -21.94 -13.84
C SER A 84 3.25 -22.99 -14.95
N LEU A 85 3.91 -24.12 -14.71
CA LEU A 85 3.94 -25.24 -15.64
C LEU A 85 3.31 -26.48 -15.00
N TYR A 86 2.45 -27.15 -15.74
CA TYR A 86 2.07 -28.54 -15.46
C TYR A 86 3.11 -29.50 -16.04
N GLU A 87 3.18 -30.73 -15.51
CA GLU A 87 4.12 -31.73 -16.02
C GLU A 87 3.91 -31.96 -17.54
N GLY A 88 5.02 -31.99 -18.28
CA GLY A 88 5.04 -32.07 -19.74
C GLY A 88 4.77 -30.75 -20.48
N GLN A 89 4.36 -29.68 -19.78
CA GLN A 89 4.14 -28.39 -20.40
C GLN A 89 5.47 -27.69 -20.73
N THR A 90 5.53 -27.10 -21.91
CA THR A 90 6.67 -26.31 -22.38
C THR A 90 6.30 -24.84 -22.54
N ARG A 91 7.24 -23.96 -22.16
CA ARG A 91 7.18 -22.52 -22.40
C ARG A 91 8.49 -21.99 -22.96
N THR A 92 8.40 -20.94 -23.76
CA THR A 92 9.57 -20.25 -24.31
C THR A 92 9.76 -18.92 -23.62
N TYR A 93 10.97 -18.68 -23.14
CA TYR A 93 11.39 -17.41 -22.52
C TYR A 93 12.43 -16.73 -23.41
N SER A 94 12.42 -15.41 -23.47
CA SER A 94 13.36 -14.64 -24.30
C SER A 94 14.09 -13.59 -23.49
N PHE A 95 15.42 -13.56 -23.59
CA PHE A 95 16.30 -12.56 -22.95
C PHE A 95 17.15 -11.93 -24.04
N GLY A 96 16.77 -10.73 -24.48
CA GLY A 96 17.31 -10.17 -25.72
C GLY A 96 16.95 -11.06 -26.92
N ASN A 97 17.96 -11.56 -27.63
CA ASN A 97 17.79 -12.41 -28.82
C ASN A 97 17.99 -13.91 -28.55
N ILE A 98 18.12 -14.30 -27.27
CA ILE A 98 18.31 -15.70 -26.88
C ILE A 98 16.98 -16.25 -26.38
N TYR A 99 16.62 -17.43 -26.88
CA TYR A 99 15.39 -18.14 -26.55
C TYR A 99 15.69 -19.39 -25.74
N TYR A 100 14.84 -19.65 -24.75
CA TYR A 100 14.94 -20.80 -23.87
C TYR A 100 13.62 -21.54 -23.89
N GLU A 101 13.64 -22.76 -24.40
CA GLU A 101 12.54 -23.71 -24.28
C GLU A 101 12.67 -24.44 -22.95
N VAL A 102 11.74 -24.18 -22.04
CA VAL A 102 11.71 -24.76 -20.70
C VAL A 102 10.49 -25.67 -20.60
N THR A 103 10.74 -26.95 -20.33
CA THR A 103 9.71 -27.96 -20.09
C THR A 103 9.76 -28.41 -18.64
N LEU A 104 8.61 -28.47 -17.97
CA LEU A 104 8.53 -29.14 -16.67
C LEU A 104 8.52 -30.65 -16.90
N SER A 105 9.64 -31.32 -16.66
CA SER A 105 9.79 -32.76 -16.95
C SER A 105 9.15 -33.64 -15.90
N PHE A 106 9.12 -33.19 -14.65
CA PHE A 106 8.62 -33.95 -13.51
C PHE A 106 8.23 -33.00 -12.38
N VAL A 107 7.13 -33.30 -11.69
CA VAL A 107 6.77 -32.61 -10.44
C VAL A 107 6.09 -33.57 -9.46
N ASN A 108 6.48 -33.51 -8.19
CA ASN A 108 5.75 -34.11 -7.06
C ASN A 108 5.43 -33.04 -6.01
N THR A 109 4.89 -33.40 -4.85
CA THR A 109 4.49 -32.43 -3.82
C THR A 109 5.65 -31.67 -3.17
N GLU A 110 6.89 -32.11 -3.40
CA GLU A 110 8.09 -31.58 -2.72
C GLU A 110 9.13 -31.03 -3.69
N THR A 111 9.19 -31.53 -4.92
CA THR A 111 10.28 -31.29 -5.86
C THR A 111 9.81 -31.20 -7.31
N ALA A 112 10.61 -30.54 -8.15
CA ALA A 112 10.39 -30.46 -9.58
C ALA A 112 11.70 -30.59 -10.38
N GLN A 113 11.62 -31.04 -11.63
CA GLN A 113 12.76 -31.09 -12.55
C GLN A 113 12.37 -30.49 -13.90
N PHE A 114 13.29 -29.73 -14.49
CA PHE A 114 13.07 -29.03 -15.75
C PHE A 114 14.01 -29.54 -16.84
N ILE A 115 13.60 -29.37 -18.10
CA ILE A 115 14.47 -29.51 -19.28
C ILE A 115 14.54 -28.13 -19.93
N ILE A 116 15.75 -27.60 -20.12
CA ILE A 116 15.99 -26.27 -20.68
C ILE A 116 16.85 -26.42 -21.92
N ASN A 117 16.31 -26.12 -23.11
CA ASN A 117 16.99 -26.32 -24.39
C ASN A 117 17.61 -27.73 -24.53
N GLY A 118 16.89 -28.76 -24.06
CA GLY A 118 17.34 -30.16 -24.07
C GLY A 118 18.25 -30.57 -22.90
N MET A 119 18.67 -29.63 -22.02
CA MET A 119 19.46 -29.94 -20.83
C MET A 119 18.56 -30.17 -19.62
N THR A 120 18.64 -31.34 -19.00
CA THR A 120 17.91 -31.65 -17.77
C THR A 120 18.58 -31.01 -16.55
N THR A 121 17.80 -30.31 -15.73
CA THR A 121 18.27 -29.76 -14.45
C THR A 121 18.44 -30.87 -13.41
N LYS A 122 19.11 -30.59 -12.30
CA LYS A 122 18.90 -31.40 -11.08
C LYS A 122 17.43 -31.31 -10.64
N ILE A 123 17.01 -32.24 -9.79
CA ILE A 123 15.73 -32.12 -9.08
C ILE A 123 15.87 -30.97 -8.07
N LEU A 124 14.94 -30.03 -8.12
CA LEU A 124 14.94 -28.82 -7.29
C LEU A 124 13.89 -28.93 -6.19
N LEU A 125 14.24 -28.46 -4.99
CA LEU A 125 13.31 -28.09 -3.93
C LEU A 125 12.84 -26.63 -4.10
N PRO A 126 11.70 -26.21 -3.53
CA PRO A 126 11.31 -24.81 -3.50
C PRO A 126 12.43 -23.91 -2.94
N ASN A 127 12.70 -22.80 -3.62
CA ASN A 127 13.83 -21.86 -3.45
C ASN A 127 15.18 -22.35 -3.97
N GLU A 128 15.31 -23.57 -4.47
CA GLU A 128 16.53 -23.97 -5.16
C GLU A 128 16.54 -23.49 -6.60
N PHE A 129 17.75 -23.40 -7.15
CA PHE A 129 17.98 -22.96 -8.51
C PHE A 129 19.01 -23.80 -9.23
N GLU A 130 18.96 -23.70 -10.56
CA GLU A 130 19.95 -24.20 -11.50
C GLU A 130 20.54 -23.03 -12.28
N ARG A 131 21.88 -22.95 -12.33
CA ARG A 131 22.58 -21.94 -13.13
C ARG A 131 23.00 -22.54 -14.46
N LEU A 132 22.56 -21.92 -15.55
CA LEU A 132 22.92 -22.31 -16.90
C LEU A 132 24.34 -21.85 -17.27
N PRO A 133 24.98 -22.48 -18.27
CA PRO A 133 26.33 -22.11 -18.71
C PRO A 133 26.50 -20.65 -19.15
N ASP A 134 25.43 -20.01 -19.63
CA ASP A 134 25.40 -18.61 -20.04
C ASP A 134 25.10 -17.63 -18.88
N GLY A 135 25.03 -18.15 -17.66
CA GLY A 135 24.80 -17.37 -16.44
C GLY A 135 23.34 -17.15 -16.07
N LYS A 136 22.37 -17.53 -16.93
CA LYS A 136 20.94 -17.50 -16.58
C LYS A 136 20.62 -18.45 -15.43
N ILE A 137 19.56 -18.16 -14.71
CA ILE A 137 19.15 -18.91 -13.54
C ILE A 137 17.69 -19.31 -13.68
N LEU A 138 17.42 -20.61 -13.50
CA LEU A 138 16.08 -21.13 -13.27
C LEU A 138 15.92 -21.42 -11.77
N THR A 139 15.00 -20.72 -11.12
CA THR A 139 14.62 -20.93 -9.73
C THR A 139 13.27 -21.65 -9.66
N LEU A 140 13.19 -22.72 -8.88
CA LEU A 140 11.90 -23.30 -8.49
C LEU A 140 11.33 -22.46 -7.35
N VAL A 141 10.28 -21.68 -7.63
CA VAL A 141 9.67 -20.77 -6.66
C VAL A 141 8.82 -21.54 -5.66
N GLY A 142 8.05 -22.49 -6.17
CA GLY A 142 7.16 -23.30 -5.35
C GLY A 142 6.36 -24.30 -6.15
N ILE A 143 5.60 -25.12 -5.44
CA ILE A 143 4.74 -26.16 -5.99
C ILE A 143 3.35 -25.98 -5.40
N LYS A 144 2.31 -26.15 -6.21
CA LYS A 144 0.91 -25.94 -5.83
C LYS A 144 0.02 -27.05 -6.37
N ASN A 145 -1.13 -27.24 -5.74
CA ASN A 145 -2.10 -28.28 -6.09
C ASN A 145 -3.53 -27.72 -6.00
N ASP A 146 -3.85 -26.79 -6.90
CA ASP A 146 -5.17 -26.14 -6.90
C ASP A 146 -6.13 -26.77 -7.92
N ASN A 147 -5.63 -27.55 -8.90
CA ASN A 147 -6.40 -28.34 -9.89
C ASN A 147 -5.49 -29.38 -10.57
N GLY A 148 -4.64 -30.05 -9.78
CA GLY A 148 -3.50 -30.79 -10.27
C GLY A 148 -2.20 -30.09 -9.91
N LEU A 149 -1.14 -30.88 -9.93
CA LEU A 149 0.17 -30.48 -9.44
C LEU A 149 0.92 -29.69 -10.50
N TYR A 150 1.42 -28.51 -10.13
CA TYR A 150 2.18 -27.64 -11.02
C TYR A 150 3.34 -26.97 -10.26
N ALA A 151 4.39 -26.63 -11.01
CA ALA A 151 5.54 -25.89 -10.49
C ALA A 151 5.45 -24.42 -10.92
N ILE A 152 5.78 -23.51 -10.00
CA ILE A 152 5.99 -22.10 -10.27
C ILE A 152 7.50 -21.91 -10.42
N LEU A 153 7.93 -21.37 -11.55
CA LEU A 153 9.34 -21.12 -11.82
C LEU A 153 9.60 -19.64 -12.07
N ALA A 154 10.81 -19.19 -11.78
CA ALA A 154 11.32 -17.90 -12.23
C ALA A 154 12.62 -18.11 -13.00
N PHE A 155 12.71 -17.44 -14.15
CA PHE A 155 13.84 -17.54 -15.05
C PHE A 155 14.42 -16.13 -15.23
N SER A 156 15.70 -15.95 -14.92
CA SER A 156 16.26 -14.60 -14.71
C SER A 156 17.79 -14.51 -14.87
N ASP A 157 18.32 -13.29 -14.83
CA ASP A 157 19.75 -12.97 -14.86
C ASP A 157 20.44 -13.01 -13.48
N ARG A 158 19.67 -13.16 -12.39
CA ARG A 158 20.17 -13.10 -11.01
C ARG A 158 19.47 -14.10 -10.12
N GLU A 159 20.09 -14.45 -9.00
CA GLU A 159 19.43 -15.32 -8.03
C GLU A 159 18.24 -14.57 -7.41
N LEU A 160 17.09 -15.23 -7.39
CA LEU A 160 15.86 -14.72 -6.80
C LEU A 160 15.47 -15.66 -5.66
N ASP A 161 15.15 -15.07 -4.52
CA ASP A 161 14.53 -15.80 -3.42
C ASP A 161 13.02 -15.90 -3.71
N ALA A 162 12.34 -17.02 -3.43
CA ALA A 162 10.90 -17.10 -3.74
C ALA A 162 10.09 -16.05 -2.99
N LYS A 163 10.59 -15.56 -1.85
CA LYS A 163 9.98 -14.44 -1.12
C LYS A 163 10.00 -13.11 -1.90
N ASP A 164 10.87 -13.00 -2.91
CA ASP A 164 10.92 -11.86 -3.82
C ASP A 164 9.95 -12.03 -5.00
N ILE A 165 9.43 -13.25 -5.21
CA ILE A 165 8.58 -13.67 -6.34
C ILE A 165 7.11 -13.84 -5.94
N LEU A 166 6.84 -14.15 -4.67
CA LEU A 166 5.49 -14.24 -4.14
C LEU A 166 5.34 -13.23 -3.01
N ILE A 167 4.38 -12.31 -3.16
CA ILE A 167 3.95 -11.52 -2.02
C ILE A 167 3.24 -12.49 -1.08
N GLU A 168 3.91 -12.78 0.02
CA GLU A 168 3.31 -13.42 1.18
C GLU A 168 2.25 -12.47 1.72
N VAL A 169 1.02 -12.64 1.25
CA VAL A 169 -0.17 -12.04 1.82
C VAL A 169 -0.54 -12.86 3.05
N GLY A 170 -0.59 -12.21 4.21
CA GLY A 170 -1.03 -12.84 5.44
C GLY A 170 -2.50 -13.29 5.36
N THR A 171 -2.99 -13.93 6.42
CA THR A 171 -4.39 -14.31 6.50
C THR A 171 -5.27 -13.09 6.72
N ALA A 172 -6.47 -13.11 6.12
CA ALA A 172 -7.54 -12.19 6.50
C ALA A 172 -7.88 -12.36 7.99
N LYS A 173 -8.24 -11.25 8.63
CA LYS A 173 -8.69 -11.19 10.02
C LYS A 173 -10.10 -10.64 10.09
N LEU A 174 -10.85 -11.11 11.07
CA LEU A 174 -12.07 -10.44 11.50
C LEU A 174 -11.71 -9.14 12.23
N ALA A 175 -12.62 -8.17 12.20
CA ALA A 175 -12.43 -6.89 12.87
C ALA A 175 -12.15 -7.05 14.38
N SER A 176 -12.80 -8.01 15.06
CA SER A 176 -12.56 -8.32 16.47
C SER A 176 -11.19 -8.92 16.78
N GLU A 177 -10.46 -9.44 15.79
CA GLU A 177 -9.13 -10.06 15.96
C GLU A 177 -7.98 -9.05 15.85
N VAL A 178 -8.29 -7.78 15.56
CA VAL A 178 -7.29 -6.72 15.42
C VAL A 178 -7.31 -5.83 16.66
N GLU A 179 -6.31 -6.01 17.52
CA GLU A 179 -6.21 -5.30 18.80
C GLU A 179 -6.14 -3.77 18.65
N ASN A 180 -5.37 -3.26 17.67
CA ASN A 180 -5.22 -1.84 17.44
C ASN A 180 -4.93 -1.52 15.96
N ILE A 181 -6.00 -1.14 15.25
CA ILE A 181 -5.94 -0.82 13.82
C ILE A 181 -5.04 0.39 13.51
N GLN A 182 -4.85 1.32 14.45
CA GLN A 182 -4.05 2.53 14.23
C GLN A 182 -2.54 2.26 14.27
N LYS A 183 -2.11 1.07 14.70
CA LYS A 183 -0.69 0.69 14.83
C LYS A 183 -0.14 -0.10 13.65
N VAL A 184 -0.97 -0.44 12.68
CA VAL A 184 -0.62 -1.29 11.54
C VAL A 184 -1.15 -0.68 10.24
N ASN A 185 -0.50 -0.96 9.11
CA ASN A 185 -1.15 -0.70 7.85
C ASN A 185 -2.34 -1.66 7.71
N SER A 186 -3.39 -1.25 7.02
CA SER A 186 -4.58 -2.08 6.89
C SER A 186 -5.33 -1.88 5.59
N ILE A 187 -5.92 -2.96 5.08
CA ILE A 187 -6.94 -2.91 4.05
C ILE A 187 -8.22 -3.43 4.70
N LEU A 188 -9.20 -2.54 4.84
CA LEU A 188 -10.49 -2.83 5.47
C LEU A 188 -11.56 -2.91 4.38
N VAL A 189 -12.24 -4.05 4.31
CA VAL A 189 -13.38 -4.24 3.40
C VAL A 189 -14.67 -4.25 4.22
N GLY A 190 -15.67 -3.52 3.72
CA GLY A 190 -17.00 -3.48 4.29
C GLY A 190 -17.42 -2.10 4.78
N HIS A 191 -18.51 -2.06 5.53
CA HIS A 191 -19.16 -0.84 6.00
C HIS A 191 -18.89 -0.68 7.50
N ALA A 192 -19.02 0.53 8.04
CA ALA A 192 -18.91 0.72 9.49
C ALA A 192 -19.96 -0.07 10.29
N CYS A 193 -21.05 -0.52 9.66
CA CYS A 193 -22.13 -1.25 10.36
C CYS A 193 -21.73 -2.71 10.67
N ASN A 194 -20.89 -3.32 9.84
CA ASN A 194 -20.47 -4.72 9.98
C ASN A 194 -18.97 -4.86 10.26
N ASN A 195 -18.18 -3.83 9.95
CA ASN A 195 -16.76 -3.71 10.23
C ASN A 195 -16.50 -2.48 11.13
N PRO A 196 -16.51 -2.63 12.47
CA PRO A 196 -16.38 -1.50 13.40
C PRO A 196 -15.04 -0.75 13.26
N LEU A 197 -14.00 -1.39 12.72
CA LEU A 197 -12.71 -0.73 12.50
C LEU A 197 -12.76 0.30 11.36
N VAL A 198 -13.70 0.17 10.42
CA VAL A 198 -13.96 1.23 9.42
C VAL A 198 -14.43 2.51 10.10
N ALA A 199 -15.28 2.42 11.13
CA ALA A 199 -15.71 3.60 11.90
C ALA A 199 -14.53 4.25 12.65
N VAL A 200 -13.67 3.43 13.24
CA VAL A 200 -12.46 3.89 13.96
C VAL A 200 -11.50 4.62 13.03
N VAL A 201 -11.24 4.07 11.85
CA VAL A 201 -10.30 4.63 10.86
C VAL A 201 -10.88 5.88 10.20
N SER A 202 -12.14 5.83 9.77
CA SER A 202 -12.77 6.94 9.03
C SER A 202 -13.30 8.08 9.92
N GLY A 203 -13.37 7.86 11.23
CA GLY A 203 -14.00 8.79 12.17
C GLY A 203 -15.52 8.93 11.99
N ARG A 204 -16.16 8.10 11.16
CA ARG A 204 -17.60 8.15 10.91
C ARG A 204 -18.36 7.42 12.00
N THR A 205 -19.26 8.14 12.66
CA THR A 205 -20.19 7.56 13.64
C THR A 205 -21.46 7.03 13.00
N ASP A 206 -21.87 7.60 11.85
CA ASP A 206 -22.99 7.09 11.07
C ASP A 206 -22.50 6.02 10.11
N CYS A 207 -22.96 4.78 10.33
CA CYS A 207 -22.51 3.65 9.54
C CYS A 207 -23.12 3.58 8.13
N LYS A 208 -24.17 4.37 7.85
CA LYS A 208 -24.79 4.52 6.51
C LYS A 208 -24.55 5.92 5.91
N GLY A 209 -24.08 6.86 6.71
CA GLY A 209 -23.86 8.25 6.32
C GLY A 209 -22.73 8.41 5.30
N GLY A 210 -22.98 9.18 4.26
CA GLY A 210 -21.97 9.53 3.26
C GLY A 210 -21.82 8.54 2.09
N TYR A 211 -22.64 7.49 2.02
CA TYR A 211 -22.67 6.56 0.89
C TYR A 211 -23.82 6.87 -0.07
N GLU A 212 -23.48 7.08 -1.34
CA GLU A 212 -24.44 7.28 -2.42
C GLU A 212 -24.86 5.92 -3.00
N LYS A 213 -26.15 5.77 -3.33
CA LYS A 213 -26.65 4.52 -3.92
C LYS A 213 -25.95 4.22 -5.26
N ASN A 214 -25.55 2.97 -5.47
CA ASN A 214 -24.79 2.50 -6.64
C ASN A 214 -23.35 3.05 -6.74
N VAL A 215 -22.79 3.51 -5.63
CA VAL A 215 -21.43 4.05 -5.54
C VAL A 215 -20.64 3.24 -4.53
N GLY A 216 -19.55 2.63 -5.00
CA GLY A 216 -18.46 2.13 -4.17
C GLY A 216 -17.47 3.24 -3.88
N LEU A 217 -16.78 3.17 -2.74
CA LEU A 217 -15.73 4.10 -2.35
C LEU A 217 -14.45 3.34 -2.04
N ILE A 218 -13.34 3.95 -2.46
CA ILE A 218 -12.00 3.56 -2.04
C ILE A 218 -11.40 4.79 -1.39
N GLU A 219 -10.95 4.67 -0.15
CA GLU A 219 -10.48 5.78 0.66
C GLU A 219 -9.19 5.40 1.40
N THR A 220 -8.21 6.30 1.44
CA THR A 220 -7.01 6.15 2.26
C THR A 220 -7.06 7.07 3.46
N TYR A 221 -6.52 6.59 4.58
CA TYR A 221 -6.37 7.34 5.81
C TYR A 221 -4.96 7.12 6.34
N GLU A 222 -4.25 8.20 6.65
CA GLU A 222 -2.95 8.13 7.31
C GLU A 222 -3.14 8.34 8.82
N MET A 223 -2.57 7.43 9.61
CA MET A 223 -2.58 7.48 11.06
C MET A 223 -1.43 8.36 11.57
N PRO A 224 -1.50 8.92 12.79
CA PRO A 224 -0.45 9.81 13.33
C PRO A 224 0.97 9.21 13.41
N ASN A 225 1.09 7.89 13.32
CA ASN A 225 2.36 7.15 13.32
C ASN A 225 2.86 6.79 11.90
N GLY A 226 2.25 7.35 10.85
CA GLY A 226 2.58 7.09 9.45
C GLY A 226 2.06 5.77 8.90
N LYS A 227 1.17 5.07 9.63
CA LYS A 227 0.50 3.87 9.11
C LYS A 227 -0.66 4.24 8.20
N VAL A 228 -0.87 3.47 7.14
CA VAL A 228 -1.90 3.74 6.14
C VAL A 228 -3.01 2.70 6.23
N SER A 229 -4.25 3.18 6.25
CA SER A 229 -5.46 2.36 6.15
C SER A 229 -6.18 2.64 4.84
N LEU A 230 -6.44 1.60 4.06
CA LEU A 230 -7.27 1.64 2.86
C LEU A 230 -8.64 1.06 3.20
N VAL A 231 -9.69 1.86 3.08
CA VAL A 231 -11.08 1.44 3.27
C VAL A 231 -11.72 1.20 1.90
N VAL A 232 -12.30 0.02 1.72
CA VAL A 232 -13.03 -0.40 0.52
C VAL A 232 -14.47 -0.67 0.92
N THR A 233 -15.37 0.18 0.46
CA THR A 233 -16.75 0.21 0.97
C THR A 233 -17.74 0.64 -0.11
N GLY A 234 -19.03 0.70 0.21
CA GLY A 234 -20.08 1.09 -0.72
C GLY A 234 -21.41 1.26 -0.01
N TYR A 235 -22.43 1.72 -0.73
CA TYR A 235 -23.80 1.77 -0.18
C TYR A 235 -24.41 0.37 0.00
N SER A 236 -24.03 -0.56 -0.88
CA SER A 236 -24.43 -1.97 -0.84
C SER A 236 -23.22 -2.88 -0.97
N THR A 237 -23.38 -4.16 -0.63
CA THR A 237 -22.33 -5.18 -0.81
C THR A 237 -21.84 -5.29 -2.25
N LYS A 238 -22.76 -5.12 -3.22
CA LYS A 238 -22.42 -5.07 -4.65
C LYS A 238 -21.57 -3.85 -5.01
N ASP A 239 -21.79 -2.73 -4.37
CA ASP A 239 -21.00 -1.51 -4.56
C ASP A 239 -19.60 -1.67 -3.96
N THR A 240 -19.49 -2.28 -2.78
CA THR A 240 -18.22 -2.68 -2.17
C THR A 240 -17.44 -3.63 -3.08
N LEU A 241 -18.11 -4.65 -3.66
CA LEU A 241 -17.48 -5.57 -4.60
C LEU A 241 -17.00 -4.87 -5.88
N ASN A 242 -17.75 -3.88 -6.40
CA ASN A 242 -17.30 -3.08 -7.52
C ASN A 242 -16.03 -2.27 -7.17
N ALA A 243 -15.96 -1.70 -5.96
CA ALA A 243 -14.79 -0.98 -5.48
C ALA A 243 -13.57 -1.92 -5.31
N ALA A 244 -13.78 -3.11 -4.74
CA ALA A 244 -12.73 -4.12 -4.62
C ALA A 244 -12.20 -4.57 -5.99
N ASN A 245 -13.09 -4.79 -6.97
CA ASN A 245 -12.68 -5.12 -8.34
C ASN A 245 -11.76 -4.05 -8.96
N VAL A 246 -12.01 -2.77 -8.70
CA VAL A 246 -11.10 -1.71 -9.16
C VAL A 246 -9.69 -1.88 -8.57
N LEU A 247 -9.57 -2.24 -7.29
CA LEU A 247 -8.28 -2.50 -6.66
C LEU A 247 -7.64 -3.82 -7.14
N SER A 248 -8.45 -4.83 -7.42
CA SER A 248 -7.97 -6.10 -7.97
C SER A 248 -7.37 -5.94 -9.36
N TYR A 249 -7.86 -4.97 -10.13
CA TYR A 249 -7.35 -4.60 -11.45
C TYR A 249 -6.73 -3.20 -11.44
N PHE A 250 -6.09 -2.79 -10.34
CA PHE A 250 -5.67 -1.39 -10.13
C PHE A 250 -4.76 -0.83 -11.24
N GLN A 251 -3.99 -1.67 -11.94
CA GLN A 251 -3.15 -1.23 -13.08
C GLN A 251 -3.99 -0.60 -14.19
N ASP A 252 -5.17 -1.15 -14.48
CA ASP A 252 -6.11 -0.63 -15.49
C ASP A 252 -6.70 0.72 -15.08
N TYR A 253 -6.70 1.03 -13.78
CA TYR A 253 -7.27 2.23 -13.19
C TYR A 253 -6.23 3.18 -12.62
N LYS A 254 -4.93 2.95 -12.83
CA LYS A 254 -3.83 3.73 -12.23
C LYS A 254 -3.94 5.24 -12.46
N ASN A 255 -4.45 5.64 -13.63
CA ASN A 255 -4.63 7.05 -13.96
C ASN A 255 -5.85 7.70 -13.27
N ASN A 256 -6.78 6.87 -12.77
CA ASN A 256 -8.03 7.27 -12.14
C ASN A 256 -8.00 7.16 -10.61
N LEU A 257 -7.20 6.23 -10.07
CA LEU A 257 -6.89 6.12 -8.65
C LEU A 257 -5.95 7.27 -8.28
N LYS A 258 -6.50 8.40 -7.85
CA LYS A 258 -5.73 9.61 -7.52
C LYS A 258 -6.36 10.34 -6.34
N GLY A 259 -5.51 10.95 -5.52
CA GLY A 259 -5.91 11.56 -4.26
C GLY A 259 -6.31 10.51 -3.22
N GLU A 260 -6.93 10.96 -2.13
CA GLU A 260 -7.20 10.13 -0.96
C GLU A 260 -8.52 9.36 -1.06
N LYS A 261 -9.36 9.69 -2.05
CA LYS A 261 -10.71 9.16 -2.17
C LYS A 261 -11.21 9.15 -3.61
N VAL A 262 -11.77 8.02 -4.03
CA VAL A 262 -12.44 7.88 -5.33
C VAL A 262 -13.81 7.23 -5.22
N LYS A 263 -14.68 7.56 -6.16
CA LYS A 263 -15.98 6.91 -6.38
C LYS A 263 -15.84 5.85 -7.47
N VAL A 264 -16.46 4.70 -7.25
CA VAL A 264 -16.54 3.60 -8.20
C VAL A 264 -18.00 3.36 -8.56
N MET A 265 -18.32 3.43 -9.84
CA MET A 265 -19.68 3.23 -10.35
C MET A 265 -19.68 2.23 -11.49
N LYS A 266 -20.78 1.49 -11.66
CA LYS A 266 -20.98 0.61 -12.82
C LYS A 266 -21.96 1.26 -13.81
N LYS A 267 -21.47 1.65 -14.99
CA LYS A 267 -22.32 2.19 -16.09
C LYS A 267 -22.11 1.36 -17.35
N GLY A 268 -23.20 0.86 -17.93
CA GLY A 268 -23.13 0.03 -19.15
C GLY A 268 -22.28 -1.24 -19.00
N GLY A 269 -22.27 -1.85 -17.81
CA GLY A 269 -21.47 -3.05 -17.52
C GLY A 269 -20.00 -2.78 -17.18
N LYS A 270 -19.49 -1.56 -17.41
CA LYS A 270 -18.10 -1.17 -17.13
C LYS A 270 -17.98 -0.43 -15.79
N LEU A 271 -16.88 -0.65 -15.08
CA LEU A 271 -16.53 0.12 -13.88
C LEU A 271 -15.90 1.45 -14.29
N ILE A 272 -16.33 2.53 -13.65
CA ILE A 272 -15.86 3.89 -13.85
C ILE A 272 -15.37 4.41 -12.51
N VAL A 273 -14.16 4.97 -12.51
CA VAL A 273 -13.50 5.53 -11.33
C VAL A 273 -13.41 7.05 -11.51
N GLU A 274 -14.03 7.78 -10.59
CA GLU A 274 -14.06 9.25 -10.56
C GLU A 274 -13.43 9.76 -9.26
N GLN A 275 -12.63 10.83 -9.34
CA GLN A 275 -12.07 11.47 -8.16
C GLN A 275 -13.18 12.05 -7.29
N TYR A 276 -13.08 11.88 -5.98
CA TYR A 276 -14.03 12.47 -5.06
C TYR A 276 -13.65 13.93 -4.78
N PHE A 277 -14.33 14.86 -5.46
CA PHE A 277 -14.25 16.27 -5.11
C PHE A 277 -15.27 16.54 -4.00
N SER A 278 -14.81 16.71 -2.75
CA SER A 278 -15.67 17.24 -1.70
C SER A 278 -16.15 18.63 -2.13
N ASP A 279 -17.46 18.88 -2.13
CA ASP A 279 -18.04 20.17 -2.55
C ASP A 279 -17.50 21.37 -1.74
N ASP A 280 -16.94 21.14 -0.56
CA ASP A 280 -16.25 22.17 0.22
C ASP A 280 -14.99 22.72 -0.48
N THR A 281 -14.32 21.90 -1.30
CA THR A 281 -13.16 22.36 -2.10
C THR A 281 -13.57 23.26 -3.27
N LYS A 282 -14.79 23.10 -3.83
CA LYS A 282 -15.28 24.02 -4.87
C LYS A 282 -15.56 25.43 -4.34
N LYS A 283 -15.94 25.57 -3.06
CA LYS A 283 -16.06 26.89 -2.42
C LYS A 283 -14.72 27.49 -2.02
N SER A 284 -13.73 26.65 -1.70
CA SER A 284 -12.38 27.09 -1.31
C SER A 284 -11.48 27.47 -2.50
N TYR A 285 -11.63 26.83 -3.67
CA TYR A 285 -10.86 27.22 -4.87
C TYR A 285 -11.24 28.60 -5.46
N LYS A 286 -12.35 29.22 -5.00
CA LYS A 286 -12.71 30.59 -5.34
C LYS A 286 -12.60 31.57 -4.17
N LYS A 287 -12.13 31.11 -3.01
CA LYS A 287 -11.93 31.96 -1.84
C LYS A 287 -10.60 31.58 -1.20
N GLU A 288 -9.62 32.44 -1.46
CA GLU A 288 -8.48 32.65 -0.57
C GLU A 288 -7.25 31.75 -0.80
N TYR A 289 -6.67 31.87 -2.00
CA TYR A 289 -5.21 31.97 -2.10
C TYR A 289 -4.77 33.34 -1.57
N ASN A 290 -4.93 33.54 -0.26
CA ASN A 290 -4.41 34.70 0.47
C ASN A 290 -3.45 34.18 1.54
N ASN A 291 -2.24 33.84 1.09
CA ASN A 291 -0.97 34.03 1.80
C ASN A 291 -0.89 33.73 3.32
N ASN A 292 -1.51 32.67 3.83
CA ASN A 292 -1.23 32.21 5.20
C ASN A 292 0.14 31.55 5.37
N PHE A 293 0.91 31.34 4.28
CA PHE A 293 2.34 31.06 4.37
C PHE A 293 3.13 32.23 4.99
N GLY A 294 2.61 33.46 4.88
CA GLY A 294 3.16 34.64 5.57
C GLY A 294 2.90 34.62 7.08
N GLY A 295 1.81 34.00 7.55
CA GLY A 295 1.43 33.99 8.97
C GLY A 295 2.46 33.30 9.86
N SER A 296 2.90 32.10 9.49
CA SER A 296 3.92 31.37 10.26
C SER A 296 5.29 32.04 10.20
N ILE A 297 5.66 32.67 9.07
CA ILE A 297 6.91 33.42 8.94
C ILE A 297 6.88 34.71 9.79
N ILE A 298 5.75 35.42 9.81
CA ILE A 298 5.55 36.60 10.65
C ILE A 298 5.58 36.23 12.13
N ILE A 299 4.92 35.15 12.55
CA ILE A 299 4.96 34.67 13.93
C ILE A 299 6.39 34.28 14.33
N PHE A 300 7.12 33.58 13.45
CA PHE A 300 8.52 33.24 13.70
C PHE A 300 9.41 34.48 13.82
N LEU A 301 9.25 35.47 12.93
CA LEU A 301 9.97 36.75 13.00
C LEU A 301 9.64 37.53 14.29
N ILE A 302 8.37 37.59 14.71
CA ILE A 302 7.96 38.23 15.96
C ILE A 302 8.62 37.54 17.17
N LEU A 303 8.64 36.21 17.18
CA LEU A 303 9.27 35.44 18.25
C LEU A 303 10.80 35.64 18.30
N VAL A 304 11.47 35.69 17.15
CA VAL A 304 12.90 36.00 17.05
C VAL A 304 13.19 37.44 17.52
N ILE A 305 12.38 38.41 17.11
CA ILE A 305 12.50 39.82 17.54
C ILE A 305 12.29 39.94 19.06
N MET A 306 11.26 39.29 19.61
CA MET A 306 11.02 39.22 21.06
C MET A 306 12.22 38.66 21.81
N LEU A 307 12.84 37.59 21.30
CA LEU A 307 14.05 37.00 21.88
C LEU A 307 15.23 37.97 21.85
N ILE A 308 15.46 38.66 20.72
CA ILE A 308 16.52 39.67 20.58
C ILE A 308 16.29 40.83 21.57
N ILE A 309 15.05 41.32 21.71
CA ILE A 309 14.68 42.39 22.65
C ILE A 309 14.96 41.94 24.10
N LEU A 310 14.59 40.71 24.47
CA LEU A 310 14.88 40.14 25.79
C LEU A 310 16.39 40.06 26.07
N ILE A 311 17.19 39.63 25.09
CA ILE A 311 18.66 39.61 25.21
C ILE A 311 19.22 41.03 25.40
N PHE A 312 18.67 42.01 24.68
CA PHE A 312 19.12 43.40 24.78
C PHE A 312 18.79 44.03 26.15
N ILE A 313 17.56 43.83 26.65
CA ILE A 313 17.13 44.34 27.96
C ILE A 313 17.98 43.76 29.10
N THR A 314 18.31 42.46 29.01
CA THR A 314 19.12 41.79 30.04
C THR A 314 20.57 42.27 30.05
N LYS A 315 21.19 42.54 28.88
CA LYS A 315 22.52 43.16 28.79
C LYS A 315 22.55 44.58 29.37
N LYS A 316 21.50 45.39 29.15
CA LYS A 316 21.43 46.76 29.69
C LYS A 316 21.37 46.78 31.22
N LYS A 317 20.59 45.89 31.84
CA LYS A 317 20.50 45.78 33.32
C LYS A 317 21.82 45.34 33.99
N THR A 318 22.66 44.58 33.30
CA THR A 318 23.97 44.14 33.85
C THR A 318 25.01 45.25 33.80
N LYS A 319 24.98 46.13 32.80
CA LYS A 319 25.87 47.30 32.75
C LYS A 319 25.53 48.37 33.78
N ALA A 320 24.27 48.53 34.18
CA ALA A 320 23.85 49.54 35.17
C ALA A 320 24.14 49.15 36.63
N LYS A 321 24.61 47.92 36.89
CA LYS A 321 24.99 47.44 38.24
C LYS A 321 26.51 47.33 38.44
N LYS A 322 27.30 47.71 37.44
CA LYS A 322 28.74 47.92 37.54
C LYS A 322 28.99 49.42 37.57
#